data_AF-A0AAF0K9I8-F1
#
_entry.id   AF-A0AAF0K9I8-F1
#
_cell.length_a   1.000
_cell.length_b   1.000
_cell.length_c   1.000
_cell.angle_alpha   90.00
_cell.angle_beta   90.00
_cell.angle_gamma   90.00
#
_symmetry.space_group_name_H-M   'P 1'
#
loop_
_entity.id
_entity.type
_entity.pdbx_description
1 polymer ?
#
loop_
_entity_poly.entity_id
_entity_poly.type
_entity_poly.pdbx_seq_one_letter_code
_entity_poly.pdbx_strand_id
1 'polypeptide(L)' 'MKVGDTKQVTASAVPADASDAAEVVAAVKWSSSDDTVATVSSDGTISAKAEGTATITATSGSFTATVAVSVSAA' A
#
# COMPACT_ATOMS: atom_id res chain seq x y z
N MET A 1 8.11 1.75 10.66
CA MET A 1 8.00 0.29 10.93
C MET A 1 9.40 -0.25 11.14
N LYS A 2 9.60 -1.35 11.87
CA LYS A 2 10.94 -1.95 11.98
C LYS A 2 11.15 -2.93 10.83
N VAL A 3 12.41 -3.24 10.54
CA VAL A 3 12.74 -4.33 9.59
C VAL A 3 12.10 -5.63 10.08
N GLY A 4 11.36 -6.31 9.21
CA GLY A 4 10.60 -7.53 9.53
C GLY A 4 9.16 -7.28 9.98
N ASP A 5 8.74 -6.03 10.24
CA ASP A 5 7.33 -5.72 10.49
C ASP A 5 6.50 -5.85 9.23
N THR A 6 5.27 -6.32 9.41
CA THR A 6 4.22 -6.30 8.39
C THR A 6 3.07 -5.40 8.84
N LYS A 7 2.61 -4.51 7.96
CA LYS A 7 1.40 -3.71 8.17
C LYS A 7 0.45 -3.89 7.00
N GLN A 8 -0.80 -4.17 7.31
CA GLN A 8 -1.85 -4.18 6.31
C GLN A 8 -2.44 -2.77 6.17
N VAL A 9 -2.60 -2.31 4.94
CA VAL A 9 -3.36 -1.11 4.61
C VAL A 9 -4.59 -1.49 3.80
N THR A 10 -5.71 -0.84 4.09
CA THR A 10 -6.97 -1.05 3.39
C THR A 10 -7.26 0.15 2.50
N ALA A 11 -7.48 -0.08 1.22
CA ALA A 11 -8.05 0.94 0.35
C ALA A 11 -9.57 0.95 0.48
N SER A 12 -10.17 2.15 0.50
CA SER A 12 -11.61 2.34 0.53
C SER A 12 -12.01 3.39 -0.51
N ALA A 13 -13.08 3.15 -1.26
CA ALA A 13 -13.63 4.13 -2.18
C ALA A 13 -14.48 5.16 -1.42
N VAL A 14 -14.45 6.42 -1.86
CA VAL A 14 -15.28 7.51 -1.33
C VAL A 14 -16.03 8.16 -2.50
N PRO A 15 -17.37 8.29 -2.46
CA PRO A 15 -18.25 7.89 -1.35
C PRO A 15 -18.38 6.38 -1.19
N ALA A 16 -18.45 5.90 0.05
CA ALA A 16 -18.50 4.47 0.36
C ALA A 16 -19.80 3.79 -0.12
N ASP A 17 -20.87 4.57 -0.31
CA ASP A 17 -22.18 4.12 -0.83
C ASP A 17 -22.24 4.00 -2.36
N ALA A 18 -21.13 4.21 -3.08
CA ALA A 18 -21.12 4.00 -4.53
C ALA A 18 -21.29 2.50 -4.84
N SER A 19 -22.18 2.17 -5.78
CA SER A 19 -22.39 0.78 -6.23
C SER A 19 -21.10 0.12 -6.71
N ASP A 20 -20.20 0.92 -7.30
CA ASP A 20 -18.91 0.49 -7.83
C ASP A 20 -17.78 0.52 -6.78
N ALA A 21 -18.06 0.90 -5.52
CA ALA A 21 -17.04 1.05 -4.48
C ALA A 21 -16.23 -0.23 -4.25
N ALA A 22 -16.90 -1.38 -4.22
CA ALA A 22 -16.24 -2.68 -4.04
C ALA A 22 -15.33 -3.02 -5.24
N GLU A 23 -15.76 -2.68 -6.45
CA GLU A 23 -14.99 -2.92 -7.68
C GLU A 23 -13.79 -1.98 -7.78
N VAL A 24 -13.96 -0.72 -7.40
CA VAL A 24 -12.87 0.26 -7.29
C VAL A 24 -11.81 -0.21 -6.28
N VAL A 25 -12.22 -0.74 -5.12
CA VAL A 25 -11.28 -1.25 -4.11
C VAL A 25 -10.60 -2.54 -4.60
N ALA A 26 -11.33 -3.45 -5.25
CA ALA A 26 -10.76 -4.68 -5.80
C ALA A 26 -9.82 -4.42 -6.99
N ALA A 27 -10.05 -3.35 -7.75
CA ALA A 27 -9.21 -2.94 -8.88
C ALA A 27 -7.95 -2.15 -8.46
N VAL A 28 -7.74 -1.91 -7.16
CA VAL A 28 -6.54 -1.23 -6.67
C VAL A 28 -5.30 -2.06 -6.99
N LYS A 29 -4.38 -1.44 -7.71
CA LYS A 29 -3.03 -1.95 -7.94
C LYS A 29 -2.07 -1.28 -6.97
N TRP A 30 -1.38 -2.10 -6.20
CA TRP A 30 -0.33 -1.67 -5.30
C TRP A 30 1.03 -1.80 -5.96
N SER A 31 1.89 -0.79 -5.77
CA SER A 31 3.29 -0.81 -6.21
C SER A 31 4.16 -0.22 -5.11
N SER A 32 5.36 -0.76 -4.93
CA SER A 32 6.38 -0.13 -4.09
C SER A 32 7.36 0.67 -4.96
N SER A 33 7.93 1.74 -4.41
CA SER A 33 9.09 2.41 -5.02
C SER A 33 10.36 1.58 -4.86
N ASP A 34 10.47 0.81 -3.77
CA ASP A 34 11.70 0.13 -3.35
C ASP A 34 11.38 -1.21 -2.67
N ASP A 35 11.28 -2.28 -3.45
CA ASP A 35 11.01 -3.65 -2.97
C ASP A 35 12.12 -4.24 -2.08
N THR A 36 13.29 -3.60 -2.04
CA THR A 36 14.39 -3.94 -1.13
C THR A 36 14.15 -3.40 0.28
N VAL A 37 13.44 -2.27 0.41
CA VAL A 37 13.11 -1.59 1.67
C VAL A 37 11.75 -2.06 2.17
N ALA A 38 10.71 -2.01 1.33
CA ALA A 38 9.39 -2.52 1.65
C ALA A 38 8.67 -3.06 0.41
N THR A 39 8.03 -4.22 0.54
CA THR A 39 7.18 -4.80 -0.50
C THR A 39 5.71 -4.67 -0.14
N VAL A 40 4.84 -4.54 -1.12
CA VAL A 40 3.38 -4.52 -0.91
C VAL A 40 2.73 -5.64 -1.70
N SER A 41 1.79 -6.35 -1.06
CA SER A 41 0.99 -7.41 -1.66
C SER A 41 -0.31 -6.85 -2.26
N SER A 42 -0.99 -7.64 -3.10
CA SER A 42 -2.22 -7.22 -3.77
C SER A 42 -3.39 -6.93 -2.82
N ASP A 43 -3.34 -7.48 -1.60
CA ASP A 43 -4.29 -7.24 -0.51
C ASP A 43 -3.95 -5.97 0.32
N GLY A 44 -2.91 -5.22 -0.06
CA GLY A 44 -2.41 -4.07 0.69
C GLY A 44 -1.50 -4.45 1.87
N THR A 45 -1.01 -5.69 1.96
CA THR A 45 -0.06 -6.06 3.01
C THR A 45 1.35 -5.57 2.67
N ILE A 46 1.83 -4.58 3.44
CA ILE A 46 3.17 -4.01 3.34
C ILE A 46 4.12 -4.77 4.28
N SER A 47 5.22 -5.28 3.76
CA SER A 47 6.28 -5.97 4.51
C SER A 47 7.57 -5.16 4.45
N ALA A 48 8.11 -4.76 5.61
CA ALA A 48 9.39 -4.09 5.71
C ALA A 48 10.55 -5.10 5.66
N LYS A 49 11.48 -4.92 4.73
CA LYS A 49 12.63 -5.81 4.51
C LYS A 49 13.96 -5.20 4.92
N ALA A 50 14.15 -3.90 4.74
CA ALA A 50 15.40 -3.23 5.07
C ALA A 50 15.15 -1.80 5.56
N GLU A 51 16.09 -1.24 6.31
CA GLU A 51 16.06 0.15 6.72
C GLU A 51 16.09 1.07 5.49
N GLY A 52 15.25 2.09 5.50
CA GLY A 52 15.11 3.03 4.40
C GLY A 52 13.73 3.65 4.36
N THR A 53 13.44 4.38 3.29
CA THR A 53 12.09 4.89 3.02
C THR A 53 11.63 4.34 1.69
N ALA A 54 10.47 3.68 1.69
CA ALA A 54 9.79 3.23 0.48
C ALA A 54 8.46 3.98 0.36
N THR A 55 8.02 4.23 -0.86
CA THR A 55 6.70 4.83 -1.12
C THR A 55 5.81 3.79 -1.77
N ILE A 56 4.73 3.44 -1.10
CA ILE A 56 3.71 2.55 -1.62
C ILE A 56 2.66 3.37 -2.35
N THR A 57 2.38 3.01 -3.60
CA THR A 57 1.38 3.66 -4.44
C THR A 57 0.23 2.70 -4.70
N ALA A 58 -0.99 3.15 -4.40
CA ALA A 58 -2.24 2.47 -4.68
C ALA A 58 -2.96 3.19 -5.82
N THR A 59 -3.17 2.52 -6.94
CA THR A 59 -3.82 3.10 -8.12
C THR A 59 -5.05 2.29 -8.50
N SER A 60 -6.21 2.93 -8.57
CA SER A 60 -7.45 2.31 -9.06
C SER A 60 -8.09 3.20 -10.13
N GLY A 61 -7.98 2.78 -11.39
CA GLY A 61 -8.42 3.58 -12.53
C GLY A 61 -7.79 4.97 -12.54
N SER A 62 -8.60 6.00 -12.35
CA SER A 62 -8.18 7.41 -12.29
C SER A 62 -7.75 7.88 -10.89
N PHE A 63 -7.94 7.06 -9.86
CA PHE A 63 -7.61 7.39 -8.47
C PHE A 63 -6.22 6.88 -8.12
N THR A 64 -5.43 7.72 -7.45
CA THR A 64 -4.11 7.33 -6.94
C THR A 64 -3.95 7.83 -5.52
N ALA A 65 -3.48 6.96 -4.64
CA ALA A 65 -3.10 7.26 -3.26
C ALA A 65 -1.68 6.79 -3.02
N THR A 66 -0.93 7.51 -2.18
CA THR A 66 0.45 7.15 -1.83
C THR A 66 0.62 7.09 -0.32
N VAL A 67 1.44 6.17 0.14
CA VAL A 67 1.78 5.95 1.54
C VAL A 67 3.30 5.88 1.64
N ALA A 68 3.89 6.84 2.35
CA ALA A 68 5.30 6.78 2.70
C ALA A 68 5.52 5.80 3.85
N VAL A 69 6.39 4.82 3.63
CA VAL A 69 6.77 3.79 4.58
C VAL A 69 8.21 4.02 4.99
N SER A 70 8.40 4.55 6.19
CA SER A 70 9.71 4.69 6.81
C SER A 70 10.03 3.44 7.62
N VAL A 71 11.07 2.71 7.21
CA VAL A 71 11.60 1.53 7.89
C VAL A 71 12.87 1.92 8.64
N SER A 72 12.89 1.67 9.94
CA SER A 72 14.07 1.88 10.80
C SER A 72 14.63 0.53 11.25
N ALA A 73 15.95 0.44 11.50
CA ALA A 73 16.54 -0.72 12.14
C ALA A 73 15.86 -1.02 13.50
N ALA A 74 15.83 -2.31 13.84
CA ALA A 74 15.23 -2.81 15.07
C ALA A 74 16.03 -2.39 16.30
#